data_AF-A0A2S7WQH1-F1
#
_entry.id   AF-A0A2S7WQH1-F1
#
_cell.length_a   1.000
_cell.length_b   1.000
_cell.length_c   1.000
_cell.angle_alpha   90.00
_cell.angle_beta   90.00
_cell.angle_gamma   90.00
#
_symmetry.space_group_name_H-M   'P 1'
#
loop_
_entity.id
_entity.type
_entity.pdbx_description
1 polymer ?
#
loop_
_entity_poly.entity_id
_entity_poly.type
_entity_poly.pdbx_seq_one_letter_code
_entity_poly.pdbx_strand_id
1 'polypeptide(L)'
;MKIMKYLIVLSLTILFVFSARAQENKSIIKATQTEKSTVRSKQLGKSTIKATQSGESTIRANEKQRTKVKGHQSNKPIKTLLIGVSHWANYGQKGNDVVQTNEPDILSNQYQKELEEIASKIKKFNPDKIFVERVIDYQPKLDSLYQLYKTSNWGDNKRNEIYQLGFRIAKSLNHKRVYGVDFHGTQFPFDSIVKVIQQENQMGLMNEIQIKLQHFAKQYNKLVAEKKSLKEILIFLNTKENKKANLSLYLSSMSKVGKLDNNIGIFTASEWLRRNLNMYGFILKYIEPKDERIMVLLGAGHIAAIENMMDYNSGLEIIKLNELIDD
;
A
#
# COMPACT_ATOMS: atom_id res chain seq x y z
N MET A 1 -18.99 37.45 10.60
CA MET A 1 -19.44 37.42 9.18
C MET A 1 -18.31 37.30 8.14
N LYS A 2 -17.04 37.64 8.41
CA LYS A 2 -15.92 37.49 7.44
C LYS A 2 -15.35 36.05 7.33
N ILE A 3 -15.48 35.21 8.36
CA ILE A 3 -14.97 33.81 8.35
C ILE A 3 -15.80 32.90 7.44
N MET A 4 -17.10 33.16 7.29
CA MET A 4 -18.01 32.35 6.45
C MET A 4 -17.76 32.54 4.95
N LYS A 5 -17.24 33.70 4.52
CA LYS A 5 -16.84 33.95 3.12
C LYS A 5 -15.59 33.18 2.71
N TYR A 6 -14.64 32.93 3.63
CA TYR A 6 -13.44 32.15 3.33
C TYR A 6 -13.72 30.65 3.19
N LEU A 7 -14.69 30.09 3.92
CA LEU A 7 -15.11 28.69 3.77
C LEU A 7 -15.84 28.42 2.44
N ILE A 8 -16.61 29.39 1.93
CA ILE A 8 -17.32 29.28 0.65
C ILE A 8 -16.34 29.39 -0.53
N VAL A 9 -15.34 30.27 -0.45
CA VAL A 9 -14.33 30.39 -1.51
C VAL A 9 -13.41 29.17 -1.55
N LEU A 10 -13.03 28.59 -0.41
CA LEU A 10 -12.19 27.39 -0.39
C LEU A 10 -12.91 26.13 -0.92
N SER A 11 -14.23 26.02 -0.68
CA SER A 11 -15.06 24.92 -1.20
C SER A 11 -15.31 25.03 -2.70
N LEU A 12 -15.43 26.25 -3.25
CA LEU A 12 -15.57 26.48 -4.69
C LEU A 12 -14.28 26.20 -5.48
N THR A 13 -13.10 26.51 -4.93
CA THR A 13 -11.82 26.23 -5.60
C THR A 13 -11.51 24.73 -5.65
N ILE A 14 -11.92 23.98 -4.63
CA ILE A 14 -11.87 22.51 -4.61
C ILE A 14 -12.80 21.96 -5.70
N LEU A 15 -14.03 22.46 -5.81
CA LEU A 15 -15.01 22.02 -6.81
C LEU A 15 -14.53 22.24 -8.27
N PHE A 16 -13.83 23.34 -8.54
CA PHE A 16 -13.36 23.68 -9.89
C PHE A 16 -12.22 22.77 -10.37
N VAL A 17 -11.31 22.38 -9.47
CA VAL A 17 -10.19 21.48 -9.79
C VAL A 17 -10.68 20.05 -10.07
N PHE A 18 -11.75 19.60 -9.41
CA PHE A 18 -12.35 18.29 -9.64
C PHE A 18 -13.22 18.22 -10.92
N SER A 19 -13.88 19.32 -11.30
CA SER A 19 -14.66 19.44 -12.53
C SER A 19 -13.83 19.21 -13.81
N ALA A 20 -12.63 19.83 -13.87
CA ALA A 20 -11.73 19.67 -15.01
C ALA A 20 -11.26 18.21 -15.19
N ARG A 21 -11.04 17.50 -14.08
CA ARG A 21 -10.57 16.11 -14.06
C ARG A 21 -11.65 15.09 -14.45
N ALA A 22 -12.92 15.42 -14.26
CA ALA A 22 -14.06 14.61 -14.70
C ALA A 22 -14.24 14.61 -16.23
N GLN A 23 -13.85 15.69 -16.92
CA GLN A 23 -13.89 15.75 -18.39
C GLN A 23 -12.76 14.91 -19.03
N GLU A 24 -11.55 14.94 -18.48
CA GLU A 24 -10.44 14.09 -18.94
C GLU A 24 -10.74 12.60 -18.78
N ASN A 25 -11.25 12.15 -17.62
CA ASN A 25 -11.59 10.74 -17.42
C ASN A 25 -12.71 10.23 -18.34
N LYS A 26 -13.69 11.06 -18.70
CA LYS A 26 -14.73 10.68 -19.67
C LYS A 26 -14.17 10.43 -21.08
N SER A 27 -13.11 11.14 -21.47
CA SER A 27 -12.46 10.95 -22.77
C SER A 27 -11.71 9.61 -22.85
N ILE A 28 -11.04 9.20 -21.77
CA ILE A 28 -10.27 7.95 -21.68
C ILE A 28 -11.20 6.71 -21.64
N ILE A 29 -12.34 6.80 -20.97
CA ILE A 29 -13.33 5.71 -20.88
C ILE A 29 -13.99 5.45 -22.25
N LYS A 30 -14.24 6.49 -23.05
CA LYS A 30 -14.76 6.32 -24.42
C LYS A 30 -13.75 5.62 -25.34
N ALA A 31 -12.45 5.94 -25.22
CA ALA A 31 -11.42 5.29 -26.01
C ALA A 31 -11.33 3.78 -25.73
N THR A 32 -11.40 3.37 -24.46
CA THR A 32 -11.28 1.96 -24.04
C THR A 32 -12.52 1.10 -24.31
N GLN A 33 -13.72 1.69 -24.38
CA GLN A 33 -14.93 0.95 -24.77
C GLN A 33 -14.96 0.64 -26.27
N THR A 34 -14.38 1.52 -27.09
CA THR A 34 -14.35 1.33 -28.55
C THR A 34 -13.45 0.15 -28.94
N GLU A 35 -12.29 -0.01 -28.28
CA GLU A 35 -11.39 -1.16 -28.49
C GLU A 35 -11.98 -2.52 -28.06
N LYS A 36 -12.74 -2.57 -26.95
CA LYS A 36 -13.35 -3.83 -26.47
C LYS A 36 -14.48 -4.34 -27.37
N SER A 37 -15.15 -3.45 -28.10
CA SER A 37 -16.24 -3.85 -29.02
C SER A 37 -15.72 -4.59 -30.26
N THR A 38 -14.51 -4.26 -30.72
CA THR A 38 -13.91 -4.84 -31.93
C THR A 38 -13.36 -6.25 -31.72
N VAL A 39 -13.02 -6.64 -30.48
CA VAL A 39 -12.43 -7.95 -30.17
C VAL A 39 -13.50 -9.03 -29.91
N ARG A 40 -14.71 -8.65 -29.50
CA ARG A 40 -15.74 -9.61 -29.04
C ARG A 40 -16.54 -10.28 -30.16
N SER A 41 -16.39 -9.88 -31.43
CA SER A 41 -17.15 -10.42 -32.56
C SER A 41 -16.55 -11.66 -33.23
N LYS A 42 -15.41 -12.20 -32.78
CA LYS A 42 -14.71 -13.30 -33.47
C LYS A 42 -14.67 -14.67 -32.80
N GLN A 43 -15.39 -14.90 -31.69
CA GLN A 43 -15.29 -16.20 -31.02
C GLN A 43 -16.58 -16.58 -30.29
N LEU A 44 -17.44 -17.37 -30.95
CA LEU A 44 -18.48 -18.18 -30.32
C LEU A 44 -19.01 -19.23 -31.33
N GLY A 45 -18.32 -20.37 -31.41
CA GLY A 45 -18.83 -21.61 -31.97
C GLY A 45 -19.36 -22.51 -30.84
N LYS A 46 -20.60 -23.00 -31.00
CA LYS A 46 -21.36 -23.79 -30.03
C LYS A 46 -20.77 -25.20 -29.82
N SER A 47 -20.76 -25.71 -28.58
CA SER A 47 -20.86 -27.15 -28.34
C SER A 47 -21.69 -27.44 -27.08
N THR A 48 -22.59 -28.40 -27.21
CA THR A 48 -23.57 -28.85 -26.22
C THR A 48 -23.04 -30.12 -25.57
N ILE A 49 -23.03 -30.22 -24.23
CA ILE A 49 -22.62 -31.45 -23.53
C ILE A 49 -23.84 -32.07 -22.84
N LYS A 50 -24.14 -33.32 -23.21
CA LYS A 50 -25.08 -34.22 -22.52
C LYS A 50 -24.37 -34.87 -21.32
N ALA A 51 -25.07 -34.98 -20.19
CA ALA A 51 -24.61 -35.65 -18.99
C ALA A 51 -24.86 -37.17 -19.06
N THR A 52 -23.87 -37.97 -18.65
CA THR A 52 -24.04 -39.39 -18.29
C THR A 52 -23.28 -39.71 -17.01
N GLN A 53 -23.94 -40.46 -16.12
CA GLN A 53 -23.49 -40.90 -14.81
C GLN A 53 -22.44 -42.03 -14.94
N SER A 54 -21.22 -41.83 -14.43
CA SER A 54 -20.25 -42.90 -14.15
C SER A 54 -19.11 -42.45 -13.20
N GLY A 55 -19.45 -41.73 -12.12
CA GLY A 55 -18.47 -41.02 -11.28
C GLY A 55 -17.92 -41.76 -10.05
N GLU A 56 -18.29 -43.02 -9.80
CA GLU A 56 -17.97 -43.68 -8.51
C GLU A 56 -16.85 -44.73 -8.56
N SER A 57 -16.34 -45.11 -9.73
CA SER A 57 -15.27 -46.12 -9.84
C SER A 57 -13.85 -45.56 -9.96
N THR A 58 -13.67 -44.25 -10.18
CA THR A 58 -12.35 -43.65 -10.45
C THR A 58 -11.60 -43.18 -9.19
N ILE A 59 -12.24 -43.18 -8.01
CA ILE A 59 -11.67 -42.60 -6.79
C ILE A 59 -10.65 -43.53 -6.10
N ARG A 60 -10.63 -44.83 -6.39
CA ARG A 60 -9.76 -45.81 -5.67
C ARG A 60 -8.45 -46.22 -6.34
N ALA A 61 -8.05 -45.60 -7.46
CA ALA A 61 -6.86 -46.02 -8.20
C ALA A 61 -5.65 -45.05 -8.14
N ASN A 62 -5.78 -43.84 -7.59
CA ASN A 62 -4.72 -42.81 -7.65
C ASN A 62 -3.96 -42.54 -6.34
N GLU A 63 -4.02 -43.44 -5.37
CA GLU A 63 -3.34 -43.26 -4.07
C GLU A 63 -1.87 -43.73 -4.05
N LYS A 64 -1.35 -44.30 -5.16
CA LYS A 64 0.01 -44.89 -5.22
C LYS A 64 1.07 -44.12 -6.01
N GLN A 65 0.87 -42.84 -6.33
CA GLN A 65 1.93 -41.97 -6.83
C GLN A 65 1.90 -40.58 -6.19
N ARG A 66 2.10 -40.51 -4.86
CA ARG A 66 2.62 -39.29 -4.24
C ARG A 66 4.14 -39.34 -4.29
N THR A 67 4.72 -38.73 -5.31
CA THR A 67 6.12 -38.30 -5.31
C THR A 67 6.37 -37.48 -4.05
N LYS A 68 7.29 -37.95 -3.20
CA LYS A 68 7.81 -37.19 -2.05
C LYS A 68 8.47 -35.92 -2.58
N VAL A 69 7.75 -34.81 -2.56
CA VAL A 69 8.37 -33.48 -2.56
C VAL A 69 9.10 -33.37 -1.22
N LYS A 70 10.43 -33.53 -1.24
CA LYS A 70 11.29 -33.23 -0.08
C LYS A 70 11.26 -31.73 0.16
N GLY A 71 10.24 -31.25 0.87
CA GLY A 71 10.27 -29.94 1.50
C GLY A 71 11.22 -30.00 2.69
N HIS A 72 12.42 -29.47 2.56
CA HIS A 72 13.10 -28.90 3.73
C HIS A 72 12.34 -27.63 4.07
N GLN A 73 11.25 -27.75 4.82
CA GLN A 73 10.73 -26.60 5.56
C GLN A 73 11.65 -26.41 6.75
N SER A 74 12.40 -25.31 6.74
CA SER A 74 12.88 -24.72 7.98
C SER A 74 11.66 -24.59 8.92
N ASN A 75 11.66 -25.29 10.05
CA ASN A 75 10.61 -25.19 11.07
C ASN A 75 10.58 -23.81 11.78
N LYS A 76 11.40 -22.85 11.34
CA LYS A 76 11.48 -21.52 11.96
C LYS A 76 10.68 -20.51 11.12
N PRO A 77 9.81 -19.71 11.77
CA PRO A 77 9.15 -18.58 11.10
C PRO A 77 10.15 -17.61 10.47
N ILE A 78 9.75 -16.99 9.37
CA ILE A 78 10.53 -15.96 8.68
C ILE A 78 10.37 -14.65 9.43
N LYS A 79 11.49 -14.06 9.86
CA LYS A 79 11.48 -12.77 10.54
C LYS A 79 11.15 -11.66 9.55
N THR A 80 10.09 -10.94 9.82
CA THR A 80 9.47 -9.99 8.89
C THR A 80 9.48 -8.60 9.49
N LEU A 81 10.42 -7.77 9.02
CA LEU A 81 10.51 -6.37 9.41
C LEU A 81 9.50 -5.54 8.61
N LEU A 82 8.53 -4.93 9.31
CA LEU A 82 7.53 -4.04 8.71
C LEU A 82 7.90 -2.58 8.95
N ILE A 83 7.97 -1.80 7.86
CA ILE A 83 8.34 -0.38 7.90
C ILE A 83 7.29 0.42 7.14
N GLY A 84 6.43 1.08 7.90
CA GLY A 84 5.47 2.07 7.41
C GLY A 84 6.14 3.42 7.23
N VAL A 85 6.02 3.99 6.03
CA VAL A 85 6.58 5.31 5.70
C VAL A 85 5.50 6.26 5.16
N SER A 86 5.82 7.55 5.14
CA SER A 86 5.10 8.53 4.32
C SER A 86 5.73 8.59 2.92
N HIS A 87 5.02 9.17 1.96
CA HIS A 87 5.53 9.33 0.60
C HIS A 87 6.41 10.58 0.51
N TRP A 88 7.73 10.44 0.79
CA TRP A 88 8.68 11.57 0.79
C TRP A 88 8.76 12.34 -0.54
N ALA A 89 8.28 11.73 -1.64
CA ALA A 89 8.10 12.39 -2.93
C ALA A 89 7.10 13.56 -2.88
N ASN A 90 6.27 13.67 -1.84
CA ASN A 90 5.32 14.76 -1.65
C ASN A 90 5.95 16.01 -0.99
N TYR A 91 7.26 16.03 -0.75
CA TYR A 91 7.94 17.22 -0.21
C TYR A 91 7.68 18.47 -1.06
N GLY A 92 7.12 19.51 -0.43
CA GLY A 92 6.81 20.80 -1.05
C GLY A 92 5.63 20.78 -2.05
N GLN A 93 4.88 19.67 -2.13
CA GLN A 93 3.78 19.51 -3.08
C GLN A 93 2.62 18.69 -2.50
N LYS A 94 1.44 18.76 -3.13
CA LYS A 94 0.30 17.91 -2.75
C LYS A 94 0.44 16.52 -3.38
N GLY A 95 0.26 15.48 -2.56
CA GLY A 95 0.25 14.09 -3.00
C GLY A 95 -1.14 13.58 -3.37
N ASN A 96 -1.22 12.30 -3.74
CA ASN A 96 -2.50 11.61 -4.01
C ASN A 96 -3.12 10.97 -2.75
N ASP A 97 -2.53 11.20 -1.58
CA ASP A 97 -2.95 10.58 -0.33
C ASP A 97 -4.27 11.17 0.17
N VAL A 98 -5.08 10.30 0.81
CA VAL A 98 -6.35 10.69 1.45
C VAL A 98 -6.11 11.77 2.51
N VAL A 99 -4.97 11.70 3.20
CA VAL A 99 -4.54 12.71 4.15
C VAL A 99 -3.35 13.46 3.57
N GLN A 100 -3.48 14.79 3.49
CA GLN A 100 -2.42 15.66 3.02
C GLN A 100 -1.53 16.07 4.21
N THR A 101 -0.26 15.70 4.15
CA THR A 101 0.76 15.98 5.16
C THR A 101 1.91 16.81 4.59
N ASN A 102 2.63 17.49 5.48
CA ASN A 102 3.91 18.12 5.14
C ASN A 102 4.99 17.07 5.28
N GLU A 103 5.75 16.79 4.22
CA GLU A 103 6.85 15.83 4.30
C GLU A 103 8.14 16.47 4.82
N PRO A 104 8.99 15.70 5.54
CA PRO A 104 10.34 16.16 5.87
C PRO A 104 11.20 16.32 4.60
N ASP A 105 12.14 17.27 4.60
CA ASP A 105 13.12 17.35 3.52
C ASP A 105 14.14 16.22 3.66
N ILE A 106 13.78 15.05 3.16
CA ILE A 106 14.55 13.83 3.36
C ILE A 106 16.00 13.95 2.84
N LEU A 107 16.30 14.90 1.95
CA LEU A 107 17.64 15.15 1.43
C LEU A 107 18.48 16.10 2.28
N SER A 108 17.93 16.66 3.36
CA SER A 108 18.70 17.50 4.28
C SER A 108 19.83 16.70 4.95
N ASN A 109 20.93 17.39 5.27
CA ASN A 109 22.10 16.77 5.90
C ASN A 109 21.77 16.01 7.19
N GLN A 110 20.79 16.51 7.97
CA GLN A 110 20.32 15.83 9.17
C GLN A 110 19.70 14.48 8.82
N TYR A 111 18.67 14.47 7.96
CA TYR A 111 17.95 13.23 7.64
C TYR A 111 18.78 12.24 6.82
N GLN A 112 19.75 12.70 6.03
CA GLN A 112 20.68 11.80 5.35
C GLN A 112 21.57 11.03 6.34
N LYS A 113 22.09 11.68 7.38
CA LYS A 113 22.84 11.00 8.46
C LYS A 113 21.97 10.00 9.21
N GLU A 114 20.77 10.42 9.60
CA GLU A 114 19.83 9.54 10.32
C GLU A 114 19.38 8.35 9.46
N LEU A 115 19.22 8.52 8.14
CA LEU A 115 18.95 7.41 7.23
C LEU A 115 20.12 6.43 7.13
N GLU A 116 21.37 6.91 7.13
CA GLU A 116 22.55 6.05 7.16
C GLU A 116 22.60 5.22 8.45
N GLU A 117 22.30 5.83 9.59
CA GLU A 117 22.19 5.15 10.88
C GLU A 117 21.09 4.08 10.86
N ILE A 118 19.88 4.42 10.43
CA ILE A 118 18.75 3.49 10.31
C ILE A 118 19.10 2.36 9.34
N ALA A 119 19.66 2.66 8.17
CA ALA A 119 20.06 1.67 7.19
C ALA A 119 21.15 0.73 7.73
N SER A 120 22.10 1.25 8.53
CA SER A 120 23.13 0.44 9.20
C SER A 120 22.53 -0.53 10.21
N LYS A 121 21.54 -0.10 11.01
CA LYS A 121 20.82 -0.98 11.94
C LYS A 121 20.04 -2.06 11.21
N ILE A 122 19.32 -1.72 10.13
CA ILE A 122 18.58 -2.68 9.31
C ILE A 122 19.54 -3.61 8.55
N LYS A 123 20.73 -3.14 8.17
CA LYS A 123 21.78 -4.00 7.57
C LYS A 123 22.20 -5.13 8.51
N LYS A 124 22.28 -4.88 9.82
CA LYS A 124 22.56 -5.91 10.83
C LYS A 124 21.43 -6.95 10.92
N PHE A 125 20.18 -6.53 10.70
CA PHE A 125 19.07 -7.47 10.53
C PHE A 125 19.24 -8.35 9.29
N ASN A 126 19.96 -7.90 8.26
CA ASN A 126 20.34 -8.72 7.10
C ASN A 126 19.13 -9.40 6.41
N PRO A 127 18.12 -8.63 5.95
CA PRO A 127 17.00 -9.19 5.19
C PRO A 127 17.51 -9.83 3.89
N ASP A 128 16.95 -10.99 3.54
CA ASP A 128 17.24 -11.71 2.29
C ASP A 128 16.49 -11.10 1.10
N LYS A 129 15.32 -10.50 1.36
CA LYS A 129 14.49 -9.80 0.38
C LYS A 129 13.93 -8.49 0.96
N ILE A 130 13.82 -7.48 0.09
CA ILE A 130 13.24 -6.17 0.40
C ILE A 130 12.08 -5.90 -0.55
N PHE A 131 10.89 -5.70 0.00
CA PHE A 131 9.65 -5.44 -0.71
C PHE A 131 9.30 -3.95 -0.67
N VAL A 132 8.85 -3.40 -1.80
CA VAL A 132 8.59 -1.96 -1.97
C VAL A 132 7.28 -1.68 -2.70
N GLU A 133 6.71 -0.49 -2.47
CA GLU A 133 5.42 -0.07 -3.03
C GLU A 133 5.55 0.36 -4.50
N ARG A 134 5.75 -0.63 -5.38
CA ARG A 134 5.66 -0.51 -6.84
C ARG A 134 4.89 -1.68 -7.41
N VAL A 135 4.06 -1.41 -8.42
CA VAL A 135 3.26 -2.44 -9.07
C VAL A 135 4.15 -3.47 -9.75
N ILE A 136 3.70 -4.73 -9.77
CA ILE A 136 4.47 -5.87 -10.30
C ILE A 136 4.92 -5.67 -11.76
N ASP A 137 4.10 -5.03 -12.60
CA ASP A 137 4.43 -4.77 -14.00
C ASP A 137 5.53 -3.71 -14.17
N TYR A 138 5.79 -2.92 -13.12
CA TYR A 138 6.88 -1.94 -13.09
C TYR A 138 8.24 -2.57 -12.77
N GLN A 139 8.27 -3.86 -12.43
CA GLN A 139 9.46 -4.54 -11.93
C GLN A 139 10.69 -4.44 -12.86
N PRO A 140 10.60 -4.63 -14.20
CA PRO A 140 11.76 -4.48 -15.07
C PRO A 140 12.40 -3.09 -14.98
N LYS A 141 11.55 -2.04 -14.92
CA LYS A 141 12.02 -0.66 -14.74
C LYS A 141 12.58 -0.43 -13.35
N LEU A 142 11.99 -1.02 -12.31
CA LEU A 142 12.51 -0.97 -10.95
C LEU A 142 13.93 -1.57 -10.86
N ASP A 143 14.16 -2.70 -11.53
CA ASP A 143 15.47 -3.34 -11.60
C ASP A 143 16.49 -2.42 -12.30
N SER A 144 16.14 -1.80 -13.43
CA SER A 144 17.01 -0.85 -14.12
C SER A 144 17.36 0.36 -13.26
N LEU A 145 16.38 0.95 -12.57
CA LEU A 145 16.60 2.06 -11.66
C LEU A 145 17.50 1.66 -10.48
N TYR A 146 17.35 0.43 -9.97
CA TYR A 146 18.22 -0.08 -8.92
C TYR A 146 19.66 -0.30 -9.41
N GLN A 147 19.87 -0.79 -10.62
CA GLN A 147 21.23 -0.86 -11.18
C GLN A 147 21.86 0.53 -11.31
N LEU A 148 21.10 1.51 -11.83
CA LEU A 148 21.57 2.89 -11.93
C LEU A 148 21.94 3.47 -10.55
N TYR A 149 21.13 3.19 -9.53
CA TYR A 149 21.41 3.58 -8.14
C TYR A 149 22.71 2.94 -7.59
N LYS A 150 23.02 1.71 -7.98
CA LYS A 150 24.25 1.03 -7.55
C LYS A 150 25.50 1.61 -8.21
N THR A 151 25.41 1.94 -9.51
CA THR A 151 26.58 2.30 -10.34
C THR A 151 26.79 3.80 -10.51
N SER A 152 25.91 4.65 -9.98
CA SER A 152 26.00 6.12 -10.08
C SER A 152 25.42 6.81 -8.85
N ASN A 153 25.44 8.14 -8.85
CA ASN A 153 24.79 9.00 -7.85
C ASN A 153 23.34 9.39 -8.21
N TRP A 154 22.70 8.73 -9.19
CA TRP A 154 21.36 9.08 -9.69
C TRP A 154 20.30 9.19 -8.58
N GLY A 155 20.40 8.37 -7.55
CA GLY A 155 19.44 8.32 -6.44
C GLY A 155 19.60 9.43 -5.41
N ASP A 156 20.78 10.03 -5.31
CA ASP A 156 21.17 10.87 -4.17
C ASP A 156 20.29 12.12 -4.05
N ASN A 157 19.79 12.64 -5.17
CA ASN A 157 18.90 13.80 -5.21
C ASN A 157 17.40 13.47 -5.35
N LYS A 158 17.01 12.21 -5.18
CA LYS A 158 15.62 11.77 -5.38
C LYS A 158 14.90 11.64 -4.05
N ARG A 159 13.88 12.48 -3.84
CA ARG A 159 12.96 12.39 -2.69
C ARG A 159 12.00 11.23 -2.90
N ASN A 160 12.40 10.02 -2.55
CA ASN A 160 11.53 8.86 -2.57
C ASN A 160 12.05 7.80 -1.61
N GLU A 161 11.16 7.27 -0.79
CA GLU A 161 11.37 6.24 0.23
C GLU A 161 12.02 4.97 -0.31
N ILE A 162 11.64 4.55 -1.52
CA ILE A 162 12.22 3.37 -2.16
C ILE A 162 13.70 3.61 -2.45
N TYR A 163 14.10 4.82 -2.84
CA TYR A 163 15.50 5.11 -3.16
C TYR A 163 16.32 5.44 -1.92
N GLN A 164 15.78 6.30 -1.05
CA GLN A 164 16.47 6.82 0.12
C GLN A 164 16.61 5.79 1.24
N LEU A 165 15.74 4.77 1.29
CA LEU A 165 15.81 3.70 2.28
C LEU A 165 15.92 2.31 1.63
N GLY A 166 14.98 1.93 0.77
CA GLY A 166 14.92 0.58 0.18
C GLY A 166 16.17 0.21 -0.63
N PHE A 167 16.53 1.02 -1.61
CA PHE A 167 17.70 0.82 -2.47
C PHE A 167 19.00 0.98 -1.69
N ARG A 168 19.06 1.95 -0.76
CA ARG A 168 20.21 2.14 0.12
C ARG A 168 20.55 0.87 0.89
N ILE A 169 19.57 0.27 1.56
CA ILE A 169 19.74 -0.97 2.33
C ILE A 169 20.11 -2.11 1.38
N ALA A 170 19.37 -2.29 0.28
CA ALA A 170 19.64 -3.33 -0.71
C ALA A 170 21.07 -3.25 -1.25
N LYS A 171 21.56 -2.04 -1.58
CA LYS A 171 22.93 -1.80 -2.05
C LYS A 171 23.95 -2.20 -0.99
N SER A 172 23.72 -1.83 0.27
CA SER A 172 24.62 -2.16 1.38
C SER A 172 24.72 -3.66 1.69
N LEU A 173 23.69 -4.43 1.31
CA LEU A 173 23.58 -5.90 1.42
C LEU A 173 23.96 -6.61 0.10
N ASN A 174 24.41 -5.87 -0.91
CA ASN A 174 24.73 -6.40 -2.24
C ASN A 174 23.59 -7.23 -2.87
N HIS A 175 22.34 -6.82 -2.67
CA HIS A 175 21.21 -7.47 -3.31
C HIS A 175 21.25 -7.29 -4.83
N LYS A 176 20.68 -8.26 -5.55
CA LYS A 176 20.54 -8.17 -7.01
C LYS A 176 19.37 -7.26 -7.41
N ARG A 177 18.35 -7.16 -6.56
CA ARG A 177 17.10 -6.44 -6.81
C ARG A 177 16.35 -6.12 -5.51
N VAL A 178 15.34 -5.28 -5.62
CA VAL A 178 14.21 -5.20 -4.68
C VAL A 178 12.93 -5.65 -5.39
N TYR A 179 11.87 -5.95 -4.64
CA TYR A 179 10.66 -6.58 -5.17
C TYR A 179 9.46 -5.63 -5.04
N GLY A 180 8.84 -5.27 -6.18
CA GLY A 180 7.60 -4.53 -6.22
C GLY A 180 6.41 -5.41 -5.86
N VAL A 181 5.57 -4.95 -4.94
CA VAL A 181 4.39 -5.70 -4.44
C VAL A 181 3.09 -4.91 -4.46
N ASP A 182 3.05 -3.74 -5.10
CA ASP A 182 1.82 -2.94 -5.12
C ASP A 182 0.76 -3.50 -6.10
N PHE A 183 -0.50 -3.14 -5.86
CA PHE A 183 -1.64 -3.52 -6.68
C PHE A 183 -2.59 -2.33 -6.90
N HIS A 184 -2.62 -1.79 -8.11
CA HIS A 184 -3.50 -0.67 -8.47
C HIS A 184 -4.84 -1.09 -9.08
N GLY A 185 -5.18 -2.38 -9.07
CA GLY A 185 -6.41 -2.89 -9.66
C GLY A 185 -7.67 -2.61 -8.84
N THR A 186 -7.68 -1.56 -8.01
CA THR A 186 -8.77 -1.18 -7.10
C THR A 186 -9.30 0.23 -7.35
N GLN A 187 -10.49 0.52 -6.82
CA GLN A 187 -11.20 1.78 -6.99
C GLN A 187 -11.51 2.41 -5.63
N PHE A 188 -11.23 3.71 -5.51
CA PHE A 188 -11.49 4.49 -4.30
C PHE A 188 -12.43 5.66 -4.62
N PRO A 189 -13.75 5.43 -4.69
CA PRO A 189 -14.72 6.42 -5.15
C PRO A 189 -15.07 7.44 -4.06
N PHE A 190 -14.09 8.23 -3.60
CA PHE A 190 -14.28 9.25 -2.55
C PHE A 190 -15.37 10.27 -2.87
N ASP A 191 -15.50 10.71 -4.12
CA ASP A 191 -16.57 11.63 -4.53
C ASP A 191 -17.96 11.02 -4.31
N SER A 192 -18.09 9.71 -4.53
CA SER A 192 -19.35 8.99 -4.29
C SER A 192 -19.65 8.85 -2.81
N ILE A 193 -18.61 8.62 -1.98
CA ILE A 193 -18.74 8.62 -0.52
C ILE A 193 -19.28 9.97 -0.03
N VAL A 194 -18.66 11.07 -0.43
CA VAL A 194 -19.09 12.42 -0.01
C VAL A 194 -20.52 12.71 -0.46
N LYS A 195 -20.85 12.37 -1.71
CA LYS A 195 -22.19 12.57 -2.26
C LYS A 195 -23.25 11.78 -1.48
N VAL A 196 -23.00 10.52 -1.18
CA VAL A 196 -23.95 9.68 -0.43
C VAL A 196 -24.11 10.17 1.00
N ILE A 197 -23.04 10.59 1.67
CA ILE A 197 -23.15 11.18 3.02
C ILE A 197 -24.09 12.39 3.02
N GLN A 198 -23.96 13.27 2.02
CA GLN A 198 -24.84 14.44 1.89
C GLN A 198 -26.28 14.05 1.60
N GLN A 199 -26.51 13.12 0.66
CA GLN A 199 -27.85 12.66 0.27
C GLN A 199 -28.59 11.99 1.45
N GLU A 200 -27.86 11.26 2.28
CA GLU A 200 -28.41 10.52 3.42
C GLU A 200 -28.35 11.30 4.74
N ASN A 201 -27.98 12.60 4.72
CA ASN A 201 -27.83 13.45 5.89
C ASN A 201 -26.91 12.86 6.99
N GLN A 202 -25.91 12.05 6.62
CA GLN A 202 -24.97 11.40 7.55
C GLN A 202 -23.83 12.34 8.00
N MET A 203 -24.13 13.63 8.28
CA MET A 203 -23.11 14.65 8.55
C MET A 203 -22.29 14.38 9.82
N GLY A 204 -22.86 13.69 10.81
CA GLY A 204 -22.11 13.23 11.98
C GLY A 204 -20.98 12.26 11.60
N LEU A 205 -21.22 11.38 10.62
CA LEU A 205 -20.20 10.45 10.11
C LEU A 205 -19.12 11.19 9.30
N MET A 206 -19.50 12.21 8.51
CA MET A 206 -18.52 13.07 7.84
C MET A 206 -17.59 13.72 8.86
N ASN A 207 -18.16 14.27 9.94
CA ASN A 207 -17.38 14.92 10.99
C ASN A 207 -16.46 13.92 11.71
N GLU A 208 -16.94 12.70 12.01
CA GLU A 208 -16.10 11.63 12.55
C GLU A 208 -14.89 11.33 11.65
N ILE A 209 -15.13 11.12 10.35
CA ILE A 209 -14.07 10.86 9.37
C ILE A 209 -13.08 12.03 9.35
N GLN A 210 -13.59 13.26 9.23
CA GLN A 210 -12.76 14.46 9.16
C GLN A 210 -11.91 14.65 10.42
N ILE A 211 -12.46 14.43 11.62
CA ILE A 211 -11.71 14.51 12.88
C ILE A 211 -10.57 13.50 12.89
N LYS A 212 -10.81 12.25 12.48
CA LYS A 212 -9.76 11.22 12.42
C LYS A 212 -8.63 11.62 11.46
N LEU A 213 -8.98 12.08 10.26
CA LEU A 213 -7.98 12.51 9.26
C LEU A 213 -7.17 13.71 9.76
N GLN A 214 -7.85 14.71 10.33
CA GLN A 214 -7.21 15.93 10.86
C GLN A 214 -6.34 15.64 12.08
N HIS A 215 -6.74 14.71 12.96
CA HIS A 215 -5.95 14.32 14.12
C HIS A 215 -4.58 13.77 13.71
N PHE A 216 -4.58 12.79 12.79
CA PHE A 216 -3.34 12.24 12.25
C PHE A 216 -2.49 13.31 11.56
N ALA A 217 -3.10 14.09 10.66
CA ALA A 217 -2.40 15.15 9.93
C ALA A 217 -1.76 16.16 10.88
N LYS A 218 -2.48 16.59 11.92
CA LYS A 218 -1.99 17.56 12.91
C LYS A 218 -0.79 17.01 13.69
N GLN A 219 -0.86 15.76 14.15
CA GLN A 219 0.23 15.14 14.90
C GLN A 219 1.46 14.93 14.00
N TYR A 220 1.29 14.38 12.81
CA TYR A 220 2.39 14.17 11.86
C TYR A 220 3.04 15.49 11.45
N ASN A 221 2.24 16.49 11.04
CA ASN A 221 2.75 17.80 10.63
C ASN A 221 3.46 18.52 11.77
N LYS A 222 3.06 18.30 13.04
CA LYS A 222 3.77 18.82 14.20
C LYS A 222 5.18 18.22 14.29
N LEU A 223 5.34 16.91 14.12
CA LEU A 223 6.66 16.27 14.13
C LEU A 223 7.58 16.83 13.04
N VAL A 224 7.03 17.04 11.84
CA VAL A 224 7.79 17.60 10.70
C VAL A 224 8.14 19.06 10.93
N ALA A 225 7.20 19.87 11.43
CA ALA A 225 7.44 21.29 11.72
C ALA A 225 8.48 21.50 12.84
N GLU A 226 8.48 20.63 13.85
CA GLU A 226 9.47 20.61 14.94
C GLU A 226 10.80 19.97 14.52
N LYS A 227 10.95 19.53 13.26
CA LYS A 227 12.14 18.84 12.73
C LYS A 227 12.59 17.67 13.61
N LYS A 228 11.60 16.90 14.10
CA LYS A 228 11.86 15.67 14.85
C LYS A 228 12.74 14.74 14.04
N SER A 229 13.50 13.90 14.74
CA SER A 229 14.33 12.90 14.09
C SER A 229 13.47 11.98 13.24
N LEU A 230 14.04 11.48 12.16
CA LEU A 230 13.43 10.48 11.29
C LEU A 230 13.07 9.22 12.07
N LYS A 231 13.86 8.86 13.08
CA LYS A 231 13.51 7.80 14.04
C LYS A 231 12.15 8.08 14.70
N GLU A 232 11.98 9.25 15.32
CA GLU A 232 10.71 9.64 15.96
C GLU A 232 9.54 9.64 14.96
N ILE A 233 9.75 10.15 13.74
CA ILE A 233 8.73 10.19 12.68
C ILE A 233 8.33 8.77 12.25
N LEU A 234 9.30 7.89 12.00
CA LEU A 234 9.03 6.50 11.61
C LEU A 234 8.36 5.72 12.73
N ILE A 235 8.80 5.90 13.98
CA ILE A 235 8.15 5.27 15.14
C ILE A 235 6.69 5.73 15.23
N PHE A 236 6.43 7.04 15.12
CA PHE A 236 5.07 7.58 15.11
C PHE A 236 4.20 6.88 14.05
N LEU A 237 4.66 6.82 12.80
CA LEU A 237 3.94 6.18 11.69
C LEU A 237 3.64 4.69 11.94
N ASN A 238 4.47 4.01 12.73
CA ASN A 238 4.39 2.58 12.98
C ASN A 238 3.78 2.20 14.34
N THR A 239 3.28 3.17 15.12
CA THR A 239 2.62 2.89 16.39
C THR A 239 1.35 2.05 16.21
N LYS A 240 1.04 1.21 17.21
CA LYS A 240 -0.21 0.43 17.26
C LYS A 240 -1.45 1.32 17.15
N GLU A 241 -1.40 2.51 17.75
CA GLU A 241 -2.49 3.47 17.72
C GLU A 241 -2.75 4.00 16.31
N ASN A 242 -1.71 4.44 15.60
CA ASN A 242 -1.88 4.94 14.23
C ASN A 242 -2.30 3.85 13.24
N LYS A 243 -1.77 2.63 13.39
CA LYS A 243 -2.22 1.47 12.59
C LYS A 243 -3.70 1.17 12.83
N LYS A 244 -4.13 1.15 14.09
CA LYS A 244 -5.55 0.93 14.46
C LYS A 244 -6.44 2.06 13.95
N ALA A 245 -6.01 3.31 14.06
CA ALA A 245 -6.76 4.46 13.56
C ALA A 245 -6.94 4.40 12.03
N ASN A 246 -5.88 4.05 11.30
CA ASN A 246 -5.93 3.86 9.85
C ASN A 246 -6.93 2.77 9.46
N LEU A 247 -6.84 1.57 10.05
CA LEU A 247 -7.78 0.50 9.76
C LEU A 247 -9.22 0.83 10.16
N SER A 248 -9.41 1.50 11.30
CA SER A 248 -10.74 1.91 11.78
C SER A 248 -11.40 2.92 10.83
N LEU A 249 -10.64 3.78 10.16
CA LEU A 249 -11.18 4.68 9.14
C LEU A 249 -11.95 3.89 8.07
N TYR A 250 -11.34 2.85 7.51
CA TYR A 250 -11.96 2.05 6.46
C TYR A 250 -13.01 1.08 7.01
N LEU A 251 -12.64 0.26 7.98
CA LEU A 251 -13.50 -0.83 8.47
C LEU A 251 -14.69 -0.35 9.29
N SER A 252 -14.54 0.77 10.01
CA SER A 252 -15.58 1.28 10.91
C SER A 252 -16.29 2.52 10.36
N SER A 253 -15.55 3.54 9.89
CA SER A 253 -16.19 4.80 9.46
C SER A 253 -16.70 4.69 8.02
N MET A 254 -15.87 4.29 7.06
CA MET A 254 -16.28 4.18 5.65
C MET A 254 -17.40 3.15 5.47
N SER A 255 -17.32 2.00 6.14
CA SER A 255 -18.36 0.96 6.05
C SER A 255 -19.76 1.40 6.47
N LYS A 256 -19.91 2.49 7.24
CA LYS A 256 -21.20 3.05 7.68
C LYS A 256 -21.83 4.01 6.67
N VAL A 257 -21.12 4.36 5.60
CA VAL A 257 -21.62 5.31 4.61
C VAL A 257 -22.72 4.67 3.76
N GLY A 258 -23.86 5.35 3.68
CA GLY A 258 -25.06 4.88 3.01
C GLY A 258 -26.06 4.19 3.95
N LYS A 259 -27.27 3.96 3.45
CA LYS A 259 -28.27 3.07 4.05
C LYS A 259 -27.95 1.61 3.71
N LEU A 260 -28.70 0.66 4.28
CA LEU A 260 -28.48 -0.78 4.04
C LEU A 260 -28.58 -1.21 2.57
N ASP A 261 -29.31 -0.45 1.73
CA ASP A 261 -29.44 -0.68 0.29
C ASP A 261 -28.36 0.06 -0.54
N ASN A 262 -27.47 0.83 0.10
CA ASN A 262 -26.37 1.54 -0.54
C ASN A 262 -25.01 1.10 0.02
N ASN A 263 -24.30 0.29 -0.76
CA ASN A 263 -23.05 -0.33 -0.32
C ASN A 263 -21.79 0.48 -0.65
N ILE A 264 -21.87 1.77 -0.99
CA ILE A 264 -20.68 2.53 -1.42
C ILE A 264 -19.56 2.56 -0.37
N GLY A 265 -19.94 2.63 0.91
CA GLY A 265 -19.03 2.59 2.05
C GLY A 265 -18.30 1.27 2.17
N ILE A 266 -19.07 0.18 2.19
CA ILE A 266 -18.59 -1.20 2.22
C ILE A 266 -17.72 -1.50 1.01
N PHE A 267 -18.14 -1.08 -0.19
CA PHE A 267 -17.37 -1.23 -1.42
C PHE A 267 -16.00 -0.57 -1.30
N THR A 268 -15.93 0.69 -0.87
CA THR A 268 -14.67 1.43 -0.71
C THR A 268 -13.74 0.75 0.32
N ALA A 269 -14.29 0.29 1.44
CA ALA A 269 -13.52 -0.46 2.45
C ALA A 269 -13.02 -1.81 1.89
N SER A 270 -13.85 -2.50 1.11
CA SER A 270 -13.47 -3.77 0.47
C SER A 270 -12.35 -3.59 -0.56
N GLU A 271 -12.34 -2.47 -1.29
CA GLU A 271 -11.29 -2.14 -2.25
C GLU A 271 -9.95 -1.83 -1.55
N TRP A 272 -9.99 -1.17 -0.38
CA TRP A 272 -8.80 -0.99 0.46
C TRP A 272 -8.22 -2.34 0.91
N LEU A 273 -9.08 -3.24 1.40
CA LEU A 273 -8.67 -4.58 1.78
C LEU A 273 -8.18 -5.40 0.59
N ARG A 274 -8.83 -5.29 -0.58
CA ARG A 274 -8.44 -6.01 -1.79
C ARG A 274 -7.05 -5.61 -2.26
N ARG A 275 -6.69 -4.33 -2.24
CA ARG A 275 -5.33 -3.87 -2.56
C ARG A 275 -4.32 -4.51 -1.61
N ASN A 276 -4.53 -4.37 -0.31
CA ASN A 276 -3.62 -4.89 0.72
C ASN A 276 -3.50 -6.42 0.72
N LEU A 277 -4.59 -7.14 0.44
CA LEU A 277 -4.57 -8.60 0.31
C LEU A 277 -3.77 -9.04 -0.91
N ASN A 278 -3.87 -8.35 -2.05
CA ASN A 278 -3.04 -8.63 -3.22
C ASN A 278 -1.57 -8.36 -2.91
N MET A 279 -1.25 -7.23 -2.26
CA MET A 279 0.12 -6.90 -1.87
C MET A 279 0.72 -7.98 -0.96
N TYR A 280 -0.02 -8.39 0.07
CA TYR A 280 0.38 -9.48 0.96
C TYR A 280 0.56 -10.80 0.20
N GLY A 281 -0.37 -11.15 -0.69
CA GLY A 281 -0.27 -12.33 -1.54
C GLY A 281 0.95 -12.33 -2.45
N PHE A 282 1.37 -11.17 -2.96
CA PHE A 282 2.61 -11.06 -3.74
C PHE A 282 3.85 -11.26 -2.87
N ILE A 283 3.90 -10.69 -1.66
CA ILE A 283 4.98 -10.93 -0.70
C ILE A 283 5.12 -12.44 -0.46
N LEU A 284 4.03 -13.15 -0.15
CA LEU A 284 4.05 -14.59 0.07
C LEU A 284 4.55 -15.39 -1.13
N LYS A 285 4.23 -14.98 -2.36
CA LYS A 285 4.68 -15.65 -3.59
C LYS A 285 6.16 -15.45 -3.89
N TYR A 286 6.76 -14.36 -3.41
CA TYR A 286 8.19 -14.08 -3.58
C TYR A 286 9.06 -14.75 -2.53
N ILE A 287 8.49 -15.16 -1.40
CA ILE A 287 9.20 -15.90 -0.35
C ILE A 287 9.59 -17.28 -0.88
N GLU A 288 10.86 -17.64 -0.69
CA GLU A 288 11.43 -18.94 -1.02
C GLU A 288 11.78 -19.70 0.27
N PRO A 289 11.83 -21.04 0.28
CA PRO A 289 12.11 -21.83 1.50
C PRO A 289 13.44 -21.53 2.21
N LYS A 290 14.38 -20.88 1.51
CA LYS A 290 15.70 -20.50 2.04
C LYS A 290 15.73 -19.12 2.70
N ASP A 291 14.68 -18.31 2.53
CA ASP A 291 14.64 -16.98 3.14
C ASP A 291 14.40 -17.12 4.64
N GLU A 292 15.18 -16.40 5.43
CA GLU A 292 15.06 -16.38 6.89
C GLU A 292 14.51 -15.03 7.38
N ARG A 293 14.79 -13.96 6.63
CA ARG A 293 14.51 -12.59 7.03
C ARG A 293 14.05 -11.77 5.84
N ILE A 294 12.98 -11.00 6.00
CA ILE A 294 12.48 -10.10 4.96
C ILE A 294 12.19 -8.71 5.52
N MET A 295 12.26 -7.71 4.65
CA MET A 295 11.86 -6.34 4.95
C MET A 295 10.73 -5.92 4.02
N VAL A 296 9.67 -5.34 4.57
CA VAL A 296 8.53 -4.79 3.82
C VAL A 296 8.45 -3.29 4.06
N LEU A 297 8.75 -2.50 3.04
CA LEU A 297 8.77 -1.03 3.05
C LEU A 297 7.61 -0.48 2.21
N LEU A 298 6.54 -0.07 2.88
CA LEU A 298 5.31 0.41 2.23
C LEU A 298 4.77 1.65 2.94
N GLY A 299 3.84 2.35 2.33
CA GLY A 299 3.07 3.40 2.99
C GLY A 299 2.48 2.91 4.32
N ALA A 300 2.50 3.76 5.35
CA ALA A 300 2.10 3.37 6.71
C ALA A 300 0.67 2.79 6.79
N GLY A 301 -0.25 3.26 5.93
CA GLY A 301 -1.58 2.69 5.82
C GLY A 301 -1.58 1.24 5.30
N HIS A 302 -0.71 0.92 4.35
CA HIS A 302 -0.58 -0.45 3.83
C HIS A 302 -0.02 -1.41 4.88
N ILE A 303 1.01 -0.97 5.63
CA ILE A 303 1.55 -1.75 6.75
C ILE A 303 0.48 -2.03 7.81
N ALA A 304 -0.38 -1.05 8.14
CA ALA A 304 -1.46 -1.26 9.10
C ALA A 304 -2.36 -2.46 8.73
N ALA A 305 -2.74 -2.57 7.45
CA ALA A 305 -3.57 -3.66 6.96
C ALA A 305 -2.81 -4.99 6.82
N ILE A 306 -1.60 -4.95 6.29
CA ILE A 306 -0.79 -6.15 6.03
C ILE A 306 -0.34 -6.81 7.33
N GLU A 307 0.05 -6.03 8.35
CA GLU A 307 0.42 -6.57 9.67
C GLU A 307 -0.71 -7.42 10.27
N ASN A 308 -1.95 -6.93 10.22
CA ASN A 308 -3.12 -7.68 10.70
C ASN A 308 -3.36 -8.97 9.90
N MET A 309 -3.01 -9.01 8.61
CA MET A 309 -3.10 -10.24 7.80
C MET A 309 -1.97 -11.21 8.15
N MET A 310 -0.76 -10.70 8.43
CA MET A 310 0.40 -11.49 8.81
C MET A 310 0.24 -12.15 10.18
N ASP A 311 -0.49 -11.54 11.12
CA ASP A 311 -0.79 -12.12 12.44
C ASP A 311 -1.49 -13.49 12.37
N TYR A 312 -2.18 -13.80 11.26
CA TYR A 312 -2.81 -15.11 11.03
C TYR A 312 -1.87 -16.16 10.41
N ASN A 313 -0.63 -15.81 10.10
CA ASN A 313 0.33 -16.69 9.45
C ASN A 313 1.46 -17.08 10.41
N SER A 314 1.36 -18.28 10.99
CA SER A 314 2.37 -18.81 11.92
C SER A 314 3.76 -19.03 11.31
N GLY A 315 3.89 -18.95 9.98
CA GLY A 315 5.17 -19.01 9.27
C GLY A 315 5.91 -17.68 9.23
N LEU A 316 5.32 -16.59 9.72
CA LEU A 316 5.95 -15.27 9.78
C LEU A 316 6.06 -14.80 11.24
N GLU A 317 7.22 -14.27 11.61
CA GLU A 317 7.46 -13.61 12.88
C GLU A 317 7.61 -12.10 12.63
N ILE A 318 6.69 -11.28 13.10
CA ILE A 318 6.73 -9.83 12.87
C ILE A 318 7.76 -9.19 13.80
N ILE A 319 8.73 -8.50 13.21
CA ILE A 319 9.73 -7.71 13.94
C ILE A 319 9.36 -6.24 13.81
N LYS A 320 9.18 -5.56 14.95
CA LYS A 320 8.79 -4.15 14.94
C LYS A 320 10.01 -3.27 14.67
N LEU A 321 9.80 -2.19 13.93
CA LEU A 321 10.88 -1.25 13.60
C LEU A 321 11.59 -0.70 14.84
N ASN A 322 10.85 -0.38 15.90
CA ASN A 322 11.43 0.19 17.11
C ASN A 322 12.37 -0.78 17.84
N GLU A 323 12.15 -2.10 17.74
CA GLU A 323 13.06 -3.13 18.27
C GLU A 323 14.44 -3.11 17.57
N LEU A 324 14.54 -2.47 16.40
CA LEU A 324 15.79 -2.36 15.64
C LEU A 324 16.44 -0.98 15.74
N ILE A 325 15.66 0.09 15.91
CA ILE A 325 16.17 1.46 15.79
C ILE A 325 16.16 2.28 17.08
N ASP A 326 15.55 1.80 18.17
CA ASP A 326 15.49 2.57 19.42
C ASP A 326 16.83 2.69 20.17
N ASP A 327 17.76 1.74 19.99
CA ASP A 327 19.08 1.71 20.64
C ASP A 327 19.89 3.01 20.55
#